data_AF-A0AAW0TWZ2-F1
#
_entry.id   AF-A0AAW0TWZ2-F1
#
_cell.length_a   1.000
_cell.length_b   1.000
_cell.length_c   1.000
_cell.angle_alpha   90.00
_cell.angle_beta   90.00
_cell.angle_gamma   90.00
#
_symmetry.space_group_name_H-M   'P 1'
#
loop_
_entity.id
_entity.type
_entity.pdbx_description
1 polymer ?
#
loop_
_entity_poly.entity_id
_entity_poly.type
_entity_poly.pdbx_seq_one_letter_code
_entity_poly.pdbx_strand_id
1 'polypeptide(L)'
;MEREQPIFSCKAHVFHIDPKTKRSWIPASSSAVSVSFFHDSTRQIYRIISVEGPKAVINSTITPNMMFTKTSQKFGQWSDMRANTVYGLGFSTEAELNKFIEKFHEVKEATRSGKTNGTIVGAGAGGGSAAAGGGVGGGAGAVSSSSGSASATASPLTTRAKNQQDSVGEVNAVSSGLQPTGESPKHKQGGAGGGGGGGGGDKVGAAGAGGNVDTQMQLKYENDRLKLALAQSSANAKKWEIELNSLKTTNARLTSALQESTANVEEWKKQLQTYKEENSRMKTRIHELDAGGRIGLGESEELVKEVASLRARLESTEEELRSRESTIEEMEVQLQRARAEDLREKMQRLSDENEQLRMETVRAQSQLEVAMSTQDTQRGVVESVNLQLSDRIKDLLALHHELNHLLNT
;
A
#
# COMPACT_ATOMS: atom_id res chain seq x y z
N MET A 1 -21.64 -20.77 -14.56
CA MET A 1 -20.48 -20.33 -13.76
C MET A 1 -20.44 -18.82 -13.91
N GLU A 2 -21.01 -18.09 -12.96
CA GLU A 2 -21.01 -16.62 -12.99
C GLU A 2 -19.55 -16.14 -12.92
N ARG A 3 -19.12 -15.34 -13.89
CA ARG A 3 -17.78 -14.78 -13.91
C ARG A 3 -17.72 -13.68 -12.85
N GLU A 4 -16.75 -13.74 -11.93
CA GLU A 4 -16.47 -12.65 -10.99
C GLU A 4 -16.35 -11.34 -11.77
N GLN A 5 -17.18 -10.34 -11.45
CA GLN A 5 -17.10 -9.03 -12.09
C GLN A 5 -15.98 -8.20 -11.45
N PRO A 6 -15.21 -7.44 -12.24
CA PRO A 6 -14.16 -6.59 -11.70
C PRO A 6 -14.76 -5.38 -10.97
N ILE A 7 -14.23 -5.09 -9.78
CA ILE A 7 -14.59 -3.91 -8.96
C ILE A 7 -14.11 -2.62 -9.65
N PHE A 8 -12.93 -2.68 -10.24
CA PHE A 8 -12.31 -1.59 -10.97
C PHE A 8 -11.44 -2.17 -12.08
N SER A 9 -11.39 -1.50 -13.23
CA SER A 9 -10.52 -1.85 -14.35
C SER A 9 -9.89 -0.61 -14.95
N CYS A 10 -8.62 -0.70 -15.33
CA CYS A 10 -7.88 0.33 -16.06
C CYS A 10 -6.94 -0.28 -17.10
N LYS A 11 -6.31 0.54 -17.94
CA LYS A 11 -5.32 0.12 -18.94
C LYS A 11 -3.91 0.54 -18.52
N ALA A 12 -2.97 -0.38 -18.57
CA ALA A 12 -1.56 -0.10 -18.28
C ALA A 12 -0.62 -1.09 -18.98
N HIS A 13 0.62 -0.67 -19.22
CA HIS A 13 1.71 -1.58 -19.58
C HIS A 13 2.23 -2.25 -18.30
N VAL A 14 2.39 -3.56 -18.31
CA VAL A 14 2.81 -4.34 -17.14
C VAL A 14 4.28 -4.67 -17.24
N PHE A 15 5.00 -4.52 -16.13
CA PHE A 15 6.41 -4.86 -15.99
C PHE A 15 6.61 -5.73 -14.75
N HIS A 16 7.59 -6.63 -14.80
CA HIS A 16 8.10 -7.36 -13.64
C HIS A 16 9.53 -6.94 -13.37
N ILE A 17 9.94 -6.92 -12.10
CA ILE A 17 11.36 -6.80 -11.79
C ILE A 17 12.06 -8.11 -12.18
N ASP A 18 13.24 -7.98 -12.78
CA ASP A 18 14.07 -9.14 -13.11
C ASP A 18 14.39 -9.94 -11.83
N PRO A 19 14.05 -11.24 -11.78
CA PRO A 19 14.27 -12.06 -10.59
C PRO A 19 15.75 -12.26 -10.28
N LYS A 20 16.65 -12.16 -11.27
CA LYS A 20 18.09 -12.33 -11.09
C LYS A 20 18.76 -11.06 -10.59
N THR A 21 18.50 -9.93 -11.25
CA THR A 21 19.21 -8.68 -10.95
C THR A 21 18.53 -7.85 -9.87
N LYS A 22 17.21 -8.03 -9.67
CA LYS A 22 16.36 -7.23 -8.77
C LYS A 22 16.49 -5.71 -8.99
N ARG A 23 16.91 -5.28 -10.18
CA ARG A 23 17.22 -3.88 -10.51
C ARG A 23 16.69 -3.44 -11.88
N SER A 24 16.51 -4.36 -12.82
CA SER A 24 15.94 -4.07 -14.14
C SER A 24 14.45 -4.40 -14.21
N TRP A 25 13.72 -3.61 -15.01
CA TRP A 25 12.33 -3.89 -15.37
C TRP A 25 12.28 -4.68 -16.67
N ILE A 26 11.51 -5.76 -16.69
CA ILE A 26 11.24 -6.59 -17.86
C ILE A 26 9.77 -6.35 -18.25
N PRO A 27 9.47 -6.00 -19.51
CA PRO A 27 8.09 -5.88 -19.97
C PRO A 27 7.39 -7.24 -19.87
N ALA A 28 6.28 -7.27 -19.15
CA ALA A 28 5.42 -8.43 -18.99
C ALA A 28 4.22 -8.41 -19.95
N SER A 29 3.91 -7.24 -20.52
CA SER A 29 2.95 -7.09 -21.62
C SER A 29 3.54 -6.38 -22.84
N SER A 30 3.09 -6.77 -24.04
CA SER A 30 3.51 -6.16 -25.31
C SER A 30 2.79 -4.83 -25.61
N SER A 31 1.61 -4.64 -25.02
CA SER A 31 0.76 -3.46 -25.16
C SER A 31 0.06 -3.14 -23.83
N ALA A 32 -0.71 -2.06 -23.79
CA ALA A 32 -1.52 -1.72 -22.63
C ALA A 32 -2.68 -2.72 -22.43
N VAL A 33 -2.59 -3.51 -21.37
CA VAL A 33 -3.56 -4.57 -21.01
C VAL A 33 -4.52 -4.09 -19.94
N SER A 34 -5.66 -4.79 -19.80
CA SER A 34 -6.60 -4.50 -18.72
C SER A 34 -6.04 -5.00 -17.40
N VAL A 35 -5.94 -4.12 -16.40
CA VAL A 35 -5.57 -4.45 -15.04
C VAL A 35 -6.78 -4.18 -14.15
N SER A 36 -7.24 -5.21 -13.44
CA SER A 36 -8.52 -5.17 -12.77
C SER A 36 -8.44 -5.72 -11.34
N PHE A 37 -9.19 -5.12 -10.43
CA PHE A 37 -9.38 -5.61 -9.07
C PHE A 37 -10.59 -6.54 -9.02
N PHE A 38 -10.44 -7.72 -8.43
CA PHE A 38 -11.49 -8.71 -8.23
C PHE A 38 -11.64 -9.02 -6.74
N HIS A 39 -12.86 -9.33 -6.34
CA HIS A 39 -13.17 -9.87 -5.02
C HIS A 39 -13.67 -11.31 -5.18
N ASP A 40 -12.90 -12.24 -4.62
CA ASP A 40 -13.30 -13.64 -4.52
C ASP A 40 -14.04 -13.81 -3.19
N SER A 41 -15.38 -13.83 -3.27
CA SER A 41 -16.26 -13.95 -2.10
C SER A 41 -16.16 -15.30 -1.41
N THR A 42 -15.73 -16.35 -2.12
CA THR A 42 -15.57 -17.69 -1.53
C THR A 42 -14.36 -17.74 -0.60
N ARG A 43 -13.29 -17.05 -0.98
CA ARG A 43 -12.04 -16.98 -0.21
C ARG A 43 -11.92 -15.72 0.64
N GLN A 44 -12.84 -14.78 0.48
CA GLN A 44 -12.80 -13.45 1.12
C GLN A 44 -11.45 -12.75 0.86
N ILE A 45 -10.96 -12.83 -0.38
CA ILE A 45 -9.70 -12.21 -0.79
C ILE A 45 -9.91 -11.26 -1.96
N TYR A 46 -9.08 -10.22 -2.01
CA TYR A 46 -9.02 -9.30 -3.12
C TYR A 46 -7.78 -9.57 -3.97
N ARG A 47 -7.93 -9.49 -5.28
CA ARG A 47 -6.86 -9.79 -6.24
C ARG A 47 -6.74 -8.73 -7.32
N ILE A 48 -5.52 -8.43 -7.73
CA ILE A 48 -5.22 -7.70 -8.96
C ILE A 48 -4.93 -8.74 -10.03
N ILE A 49 -5.73 -8.73 -11.09
CA ILE A 49 -5.61 -9.67 -12.20
C ILE A 49 -5.45 -8.89 -13.49
N SER A 50 -4.51 -9.36 -14.32
CA SER A 50 -4.33 -8.88 -15.68
C SER A 50 -3.92 -10.05 -16.57
N VAL A 51 -4.51 -10.12 -17.76
CA VAL A 51 -4.31 -11.18 -18.74
C VAL A 51 -3.92 -10.58 -20.09
N GLU A 52 -2.97 -11.22 -20.76
CA GLU A 52 -2.59 -10.93 -22.15
C GLU A 52 -2.76 -12.21 -22.97
N GLY A 53 -3.79 -12.26 -23.81
CA GLY A 53 -4.21 -13.49 -24.48
C GLY A 53 -4.56 -14.60 -23.46
N PRO A 54 -4.02 -15.82 -23.60
CA PRO A 54 -4.28 -16.91 -22.65
C PRO A 54 -3.42 -16.83 -21.37
N LYS A 55 -2.47 -15.89 -21.27
CA LYS A 55 -1.48 -15.83 -20.20
C LYS A 55 -1.88 -14.79 -19.15
N ALA A 56 -1.93 -15.20 -17.88
CA ALA A 56 -2.01 -14.27 -16.77
C ALA A 56 -0.66 -13.57 -16.57
N VAL A 57 -0.63 -12.25 -16.72
CA VAL A 57 0.58 -11.42 -16.51
C VAL A 57 0.61 -10.81 -15.11
N ILE A 58 -0.55 -10.72 -14.44
CA ILE A 58 -0.67 -10.37 -13.02
C ILE A 58 -1.71 -11.29 -12.39
N ASN A 59 -1.36 -11.88 -11.24
CA ASN A 59 -2.29 -12.57 -10.35
C ASN A 59 -1.83 -12.35 -8.90
N SER A 60 -2.03 -11.12 -8.42
CA SER A 60 -1.51 -10.67 -7.13
C SER A 60 -2.65 -10.62 -6.11
N THR A 61 -2.46 -11.23 -4.94
CA THR A 61 -3.44 -11.17 -3.83
C THR A 61 -3.08 -9.99 -2.94
N ILE A 62 -4.03 -9.07 -2.72
CA ILE A 62 -3.80 -7.87 -1.91
C ILE A 62 -3.80 -8.25 -0.44
N THR A 63 -2.76 -7.82 0.28
CA THR A 63 -2.61 -8.03 1.72
C THR A 63 -2.62 -6.69 2.46
N PRO A 64 -2.99 -6.65 3.76
CA PRO A 64 -3.07 -5.40 4.52
C PRO A 64 -1.76 -4.60 4.57
N ASN A 65 -0.62 -5.28 4.47
CA ASN A 65 0.72 -4.69 4.56
C ASN A 65 1.33 -4.36 3.19
N MET A 66 0.64 -4.68 2.10
CA MET A 66 1.09 -4.28 0.77
C MET A 66 1.02 -2.76 0.60
N MET A 67 1.99 -2.22 -0.14
CA MET A 67 2.08 -0.81 -0.48
C MET A 67 2.31 -0.67 -1.97
N PHE A 68 1.54 0.22 -2.59
CA PHE A 68 1.80 0.68 -3.94
C PHE A 68 2.59 1.99 -3.86
N THR A 69 3.75 2.03 -4.51
CA THR A 69 4.66 3.17 -4.50
C THR A 69 4.72 3.79 -5.88
N LYS A 70 4.37 5.09 -5.98
CA LYS A 70 4.57 5.90 -7.19
C LYS A 70 6.07 6.23 -7.32
N THR A 71 6.69 5.88 -8.44
CA THR A 71 8.14 6.11 -8.68
C THR A 71 8.40 7.04 -9.85
N SER A 72 7.38 7.39 -10.64
CA SER A 72 7.42 8.43 -11.67
C SER A 72 6.03 9.04 -11.86
N GLN A 73 5.89 10.02 -12.76
CA GLN A 73 4.62 10.69 -13.05
C GLN A 73 3.53 9.72 -13.52
N LYS A 74 3.91 8.68 -14.27
CA LYS A 74 2.99 7.71 -14.87
C LYS A 74 3.34 6.26 -14.55
N PHE A 75 4.20 6.03 -13.55
CA PHE A 75 4.67 4.70 -13.20
C PHE A 75 4.59 4.48 -11.68
N GLY A 76 4.11 3.31 -11.30
CA GLY A 76 4.11 2.85 -9.91
C GLY A 76 4.29 1.34 -9.82
N GLN A 77 4.59 0.88 -8.60
CA GLN A 77 4.96 -0.52 -8.35
C GLN A 77 4.46 -1.01 -7.00
N TRP A 78 4.34 -2.33 -6.84
CA TRP A 78 4.16 -2.98 -5.54
C TRP A 78 4.91 -4.31 -5.48
N SER A 79 5.29 -4.72 -4.27
CA SER A 79 5.90 -6.02 -4.02
C SER A 79 4.85 -7.04 -3.62
N ASP A 80 4.86 -8.21 -4.27
CA ASP A 80 4.06 -9.37 -3.89
C ASP A 80 4.98 -10.48 -3.38
N MET A 81 5.00 -10.63 -2.06
CA MET A 81 5.82 -11.64 -1.38
C MET A 81 5.39 -13.07 -1.75
N ARG A 82 4.08 -13.31 -1.96
CA ARG A 82 3.56 -14.64 -2.30
C ARG A 82 3.98 -15.04 -3.71
N ALA A 83 3.99 -14.09 -4.63
CA ALA A 83 4.48 -14.30 -6.00
C ALA A 83 6.02 -14.12 -6.13
N ASN A 84 6.71 -13.73 -5.05
CA ASN A 84 8.15 -13.40 -5.01
C ASN A 84 8.61 -12.47 -6.15
N THR A 85 7.77 -11.48 -6.49
CA THR A 85 8.03 -10.55 -7.59
C THR A 85 7.57 -9.14 -7.23
N VAL A 86 8.07 -8.16 -7.97
CA VAL A 86 7.62 -6.77 -7.91
C VAL A 86 6.96 -6.46 -9.23
N TYR A 87 5.70 -6.05 -9.18
CA TYR A 87 4.94 -5.63 -10.35
C TYR A 87 5.09 -4.12 -10.52
N GLY A 88 5.24 -3.69 -11.76
CA GLY A 88 5.26 -2.29 -12.17
C GLY A 88 4.18 -2.03 -13.22
N LEU A 89 3.54 -0.87 -13.15
CA LEU A 89 2.50 -0.44 -14.09
C LEU A 89 2.84 0.93 -14.67
N GLY A 90 2.88 1.01 -15.99
CA GLY A 90 3.00 2.24 -16.75
C GLY A 90 1.66 2.68 -17.35
N PHE A 91 1.14 3.82 -16.91
CA PHE A 91 -0.16 4.37 -17.30
C PHE A 91 -0.05 5.38 -18.44
N SER A 92 -1.16 5.61 -19.14
CA SER A 92 -1.19 6.57 -20.25
C SER A 92 -1.14 8.02 -19.74
N THR A 93 -1.82 8.28 -18.61
CA THR A 93 -1.90 9.58 -17.93
C THR A 93 -1.59 9.46 -16.44
N GLU A 94 -1.22 10.59 -15.82
CA GLU A 94 -1.03 10.66 -14.36
C GLU A 94 -2.34 10.46 -13.58
N ALA A 95 -3.46 10.92 -14.14
CA ALA A 95 -4.78 10.76 -13.52
C ALA A 95 -5.17 9.28 -13.35
N GLU A 96 -4.88 8.44 -14.36
CA GLU A 96 -5.11 7.00 -14.27
C GLU A 96 -4.27 6.32 -13.18
N LEU A 97 -2.99 6.73 -13.06
CA LEU A 97 -2.12 6.26 -11.99
C LEU A 97 -2.68 6.63 -10.61
N ASN A 98 -3.07 7.89 -10.41
CA ASN A 98 -3.63 8.36 -9.14
C ASN A 98 -4.93 7.60 -8.79
N LYS A 99 -5.82 7.40 -9.77
CA LYS A 99 -7.04 6.59 -9.59
C LYS A 99 -6.74 5.14 -9.22
N PHE A 100 -5.70 4.54 -9.80
CA PHE A 100 -5.27 3.20 -9.43
C PHE A 100 -4.73 3.15 -7.99
N ILE A 101 -3.98 4.17 -7.56
CA ILE A 101 -3.47 4.29 -6.18
C ILE A 101 -4.64 4.36 -5.19
N GLU A 102 -5.62 5.21 -5.44
CA GLU A 102 -6.83 5.33 -4.61
C GLU A 102 -7.55 3.98 -4.48
N LYS A 103 -7.79 3.30 -5.61
CA LYS A 103 -8.44 1.97 -5.60
C LYS A 103 -7.60 0.90 -4.91
N PHE A 104 -6.28 0.94 -5.04
CA PHE A 104 -5.39 0.05 -4.31
C PHE A 104 -5.52 0.26 -2.79
N HIS A 105 -5.60 1.50 -2.34
CA HIS A 105 -5.81 1.84 -0.93
C HIS A 105 -7.18 1.37 -0.42
N GLU A 106 -8.26 1.67 -1.15
CA GLU A 106 -9.63 1.24 -0.80
C GLU A 106 -9.73 -0.29 -0.65
N VAL A 107 -9.21 -1.03 -1.64
CA VAL A 107 -9.24 -2.50 -1.60
C VAL A 107 -8.37 -3.05 -0.47
N LYS A 108 -7.22 -2.43 -0.19
CA LYS A 108 -6.38 -2.80 0.95
C LYS A 108 -7.09 -2.58 2.29
N GLU A 109 -7.82 -1.48 2.48
CA GLU A 109 -8.64 -1.28 3.68
C GLU A 109 -9.75 -2.35 3.79
N ALA A 110 -10.41 -2.70 2.69
CA ALA A 110 -11.42 -3.76 2.68
C ALA A 110 -10.85 -5.12 3.14
N THR A 111 -9.56 -5.41 2.86
CA THR A 111 -8.90 -6.63 3.36
C THR A 111 -8.68 -6.65 4.88
N ARG A 112 -8.74 -5.49 5.57
CA ARG A 112 -8.69 -5.42 7.04
C ARG A 112 -10.04 -5.68 7.66
N SER A 113 -11.11 -5.14 7.08
CA SER A 113 -12.47 -5.30 7.60
C SER A 113 -13.02 -6.73 7.48
N GLY A 114 -12.50 -7.53 6.54
CA GLY A 114 -12.91 -8.94 6.37
C GLY A 114 -12.41 -9.92 7.44
N LYS A 115 -11.59 -9.49 8.41
CA LYS A 115 -10.99 -10.36 9.45
C LYS A 115 -11.72 -10.37 10.80
N THR A 116 -12.84 -9.65 10.97
CA THR A 116 -13.51 -9.50 12.27
C THR A 116 -14.58 -10.54 12.59
N ASN A 117 -14.81 -11.57 11.77
CA ASN A 117 -15.75 -12.65 12.07
C ASN A 117 -15.10 -14.04 11.89
N GLY A 118 -14.59 -14.61 12.99
CA GLY A 118 -14.07 -15.97 12.98
C GLY A 118 -13.42 -16.42 14.30
N THR A 119 -14.26 -16.86 15.24
CA THR A 119 -13.99 -17.91 16.26
C THR A 119 -12.93 -17.66 17.34
N ILE A 120 -13.39 -17.43 18.58
CA ILE A 120 -12.83 -18.10 19.77
C ILE A 120 -13.93 -18.34 20.81
N VAL A 121 -14.32 -19.60 20.91
CA VAL A 121 -14.97 -20.24 22.05
C VAL A 121 -13.90 -20.56 23.10
N GLY A 122 -14.17 -20.22 24.37
CA GLY A 122 -13.72 -21.00 25.52
C GLY A 122 -12.51 -20.51 26.32
N ALA A 123 -12.82 -20.11 27.57
CA ALA A 123 -12.03 -20.23 28.80
C ALA A 123 -10.96 -19.17 29.13
N GLY A 124 -11.11 -18.55 30.31
CA GLY A 124 -10.02 -17.96 31.07
C GLY A 124 -10.35 -16.63 31.76
N ALA A 125 -11.08 -16.68 32.87
CA ALA A 125 -11.35 -15.55 33.75
C ALA A 125 -10.07 -14.94 34.35
N GLY A 126 -10.03 -13.61 34.45
CA GLY A 126 -9.02 -12.84 35.17
C GLY A 126 -9.26 -11.34 34.99
N GLY A 127 -9.88 -10.71 35.99
CA GLY A 127 -10.44 -9.36 35.91
C GLY A 127 -9.42 -8.22 35.99
N GLY A 128 -9.90 -7.03 35.62
CA GLY A 128 -9.17 -5.77 35.73
C GLY A 128 -9.89 -4.63 35.01
N SER A 129 -10.88 -4.04 35.67
CA SER A 129 -11.66 -2.87 35.24
C SER A 129 -10.78 -1.66 34.85
N ALA A 130 -11.13 -0.96 33.78
CA ALA A 130 -11.38 0.49 33.79
C ALA A 130 -11.93 1.01 32.43
N ALA A 131 -13.19 1.44 32.50
CA ALA A 131 -13.74 2.68 31.94
C ALA A 131 -13.55 3.08 30.45
N ALA A 132 -14.69 3.04 29.75
CA ALA A 132 -15.34 4.16 29.05
C ALA A 132 -14.91 4.59 27.63
N GLY A 133 -15.93 4.66 26.76
CA GLY A 133 -15.98 5.36 25.47
C GLY A 133 -15.69 4.44 24.27
N GLY A 134 -16.61 4.06 23.38
CA GLY A 134 -17.81 4.75 22.92
C GLY A 134 -17.53 5.44 21.57
N GLY A 135 -17.76 4.72 20.46
CA GLY A 135 -18.15 5.32 19.17
C GLY A 135 -17.13 5.31 18.01
N VAL A 136 -17.58 4.74 16.88
CA VAL A 136 -17.64 5.31 15.50
C VAL A 136 -16.43 6.16 15.03
N GLY A 137 -15.75 5.93 13.90
CA GLY A 137 -16.16 5.50 12.56
C GLY A 137 -15.73 6.59 11.55
N GLY A 138 -15.09 6.21 10.43
CA GLY A 138 -14.84 7.08 9.26
C GLY A 138 -13.41 7.67 9.19
N GLY A 139 -12.68 7.66 8.07
CA GLY A 139 -13.07 7.45 6.67
C GLY A 139 -13.42 8.77 5.98
N ALA A 140 -12.39 9.35 5.31
CA ALA A 140 -12.43 10.34 4.23
C ALA A 140 -13.06 11.72 4.54
N GLY A 141 -12.63 12.83 3.95
CA GLY A 141 -11.62 13.11 2.94
C GLY A 141 -11.78 14.58 2.57
N ALA A 142 -10.68 15.33 2.60
CA ALA A 142 -10.64 16.69 2.06
C ALA A 142 -9.67 16.69 0.88
N VAL A 143 -10.22 17.01 -0.29
CA VAL A 143 -9.48 17.43 -1.46
C VAL A 143 -9.33 18.94 -1.39
N SER A 144 -8.13 19.46 -1.52
CA SER A 144 -7.89 20.67 -2.29
C SER A 144 -6.40 20.87 -2.55
N SER A 145 -6.15 21.11 -3.82
CA SER A 145 -4.90 21.39 -4.49
C SER A 145 -4.29 22.73 -4.06
N SER A 146 -2.98 22.77 -3.88
CA SER A 146 -2.19 23.93 -4.29
C SER A 146 -0.81 23.50 -4.79
N SER A 147 -0.53 24.03 -5.97
CA SER A 147 0.71 23.94 -6.74
C SER A 147 1.88 24.59 -5.99
N GLY A 148 3.02 23.90 -5.94
CA GLY A 148 4.29 24.46 -5.47
C GLY A 148 5.45 23.72 -6.10
N SER A 149 6.14 24.41 -7.02
CA SER A 149 7.36 23.98 -7.71
C SER A 149 8.53 23.89 -6.73
N ALA A 150 9.28 22.79 -6.72
CA ALA A 150 10.68 22.80 -6.29
C ALA A 150 11.47 21.60 -6.80
N SER A 151 12.57 21.94 -7.47
CA SER A 151 13.70 21.14 -7.88
C SER A 151 14.34 20.36 -6.72
N ALA A 152 14.74 19.11 -6.95
CA ALA A 152 15.81 18.47 -6.19
C ALA A 152 16.50 17.35 -7.00
N THR A 153 17.77 17.63 -7.29
CA THR A 153 18.83 16.72 -7.71
C THR A 153 18.98 15.53 -6.75
N ALA A 154 18.95 14.30 -7.27
CA ALA A 154 19.19 13.07 -6.52
C ALA A 154 20.61 12.55 -6.74
N SER A 155 21.32 12.26 -5.65
CA SER A 155 22.49 11.39 -5.60
C SER A 155 22.21 10.21 -4.65
N PRO A 156 22.85 9.04 -4.87
CA PRO A 156 22.22 7.75 -4.57
C PRO A 156 22.54 7.18 -3.18
N LEU A 157 21.58 6.40 -2.66
CA LEU A 157 21.74 5.50 -1.51
C LEU A 157 22.75 4.39 -1.83
N THR A 158 23.78 4.26 -1.00
CA THR A 158 24.54 3.01 -0.90
C THR A 158 23.91 2.08 0.14
N THR A 159 23.91 0.80 -0.20
CA THR A 159 23.28 -0.31 0.50
C THR A 159 24.02 -0.67 1.78
N ARG A 160 23.27 -0.76 2.89
CA ARG A 160 23.68 -1.34 4.18
C ARG A 160 23.72 -2.87 4.06
N ALA A 161 24.92 -3.44 4.08
CA ALA A 161 25.14 -4.88 4.21
C ALA A 161 25.29 -5.27 5.69
N LYS A 162 24.61 -6.35 6.06
CA LYS A 162 24.68 -7.07 7.33
C LYS A 162 26.13 -7.47 7.63
N ASN A 163 26.66 -7.09 8.79
CA ASN A 163 27.81 -7.75 9.38
C ASN A 163 27.32 -8.71 10.46
N GLN A 164 27.71 -9.97 10.30
CA GLN A 164 27.42 -11.09 11.18
C GLN A 164 28.46 -11.07 12.30
N GLN A 165 27.99 -11.21 13.53
CA GLN A 165 28.76 -11.26 14.76
C GLN A 165 29.05 -12.72 15.05
N ASP A 166 30.31 -13.11 15.25
CA ASP A 166 30.66 -14.15 16.24
C ASP A 166 32.16 -14.18 16.60
N SER A 167 32.37 -14.35 17.91
CA SER A 167 33.56 -14.80 18.64
C SER A 167 34.76 -13.85 18.82
N VAL A 168 34.66 -13.04 19.87
CA VAL A 168 35.79 -12.44 20.61
C VAL A 168 36.26 -13.43 21.68
N GLY A 169 37.53 -13.87 21.56
CA GLY A 169 38.31 -14.49 22.64
C GLY A 169 39.10 -13.41 23.37
N GLU A 170 38.63 -13.13 24.57
CA GLU A 170 39.20 -12.46 25.74
C GLU A 170 40.74 -12.34 25.81
N VAL A 171 41.24 -11.10 25.99
CA VAL A 171 42.45 -10.86 26.79
C VAL A 171 42.26 -9.64 27.70
N ASN A 172 42.32 -9.93 29.00
CA ASN A 172 42.22 -9.00 30.12
C ASN A 172 43.36 -7.98 30.14
N ALA A 173 43.00 -6.72 30.40
CA ALA A 173 43.92 -5.70 30.86
C ALA A 173 44.09 -5.81 32.38
N VAL A 174 45.34 -5.93 32.84
CA VAL A 174 45.69 -5.64 34.23
C VAL A 174 46.88 -4.67 34.21
N SER A 175 46.60 -3.45 34.65
CA SER A 175 47.58 -2.43 34.97
C SER A 175 47.95 -2.52 36.46
N SER A 176 49.25 -2.47 36.78
CA SER A 176 49.87 -1.66 37.86
C SER A 176 51.12 -2.33 38.44
N GLY A 177 52.17 -1.53 38.71
CA GLY A 177 53.19 -1.87 39.73
C GLY A 177 54.62 -1.46 39.40
N LEU A 178 55.16 -0.51 40.16
CA LEU A 178 56.48 0.11 40.06
C LEU A 178 57.65 -0.74 40.64
N GLN A 179 58.82 -0.64 39.99
CA GLN A 179 60.22 -0.57 40.51
C GLN A 179 60.84 -1.81 41.25
N PRO A 180 62.13 -1.80 41.68
CA PRO A 180 63.39 -1.80 40.89
C PRO A 180 64.42 -2.85 41.40
N THR A 181 65.37 -3.33 40.58
CA THR A 181 66.68 -3.94 40.96
C THR A 181 67.49 -4.04 39.64
N GLY A 182 68.79 -3.80 39.50
CA GLY A 182 69.92 -3.99 40.40
C GLY A 182 70.93 -4.91 39.67
N GLU A 183 72.17 -4.43 39.51
CA GLU A 183 73.41 -5.18 39.22
C GLU A 183 73.90 -5.40 37.77
N SER A 184 75.11 -4.85 37.52
CA SER A 184 76.10 -5.35 36.56
C SER A 184 76.75 -6.65 37.06
N PRO A 185 77.42 -7.43 36.20
CA PRO A 185 78.88 -7.55 36.39
C PRO A 185 79.76 -7.41 35.13
N LYS A 186 80.98 -6.94 35.39
CA LYS A 186 82.15 -6.73 34.55
C LYS A 186 82.91 -8.03 34.17
N HIS A 187 83.59 -7.97 33.02
CA HIS A 187 84.92 -8.52 32.66
C HIS A 187 85.19 -10.04 32.63
N LYS A 188 85.77 -10.52 31.51
CA LYS A 188 86.93 -11.42 31.57
C LYS A 188 87.93 -11.13 30.44
N GLN A 189 89.10 -10.68 30.89
CA GLN A 189 90.34 -10.52 30.15
C GLN A 189 91.11 -11.85 30.19
N GLY A 190 91.74 -12.20 29.08
CA GLY A 190 92.77 -13.24 29.02
C GLY A 190 93.91 -12.71 28.18
N GLY A 191 94.88 -12.07 28.83
CA GLY A 191 96.16 -11.71 28.23
C GLY A 191 97.14 -12.87 28.31
N ALA A 192 97.96 -13.02 27.28
CA ALA A 192 99.29 -13.60 27.39
C ALA A 192 100.22 -12.62 26.66
N GLY A 193 100.97 -11.86 27.45
CA GLY A 193 102.11 -11.08 26.98
C GLY A 193 103.39 -11.79 27.39
N GLY A 194 104.46 -11.50 26.65
CA GLY A 194 105.81 -11.43 27.23
C GLY A 194 106.81 -12.41 26.64
N GLY A 195 107.74 -11.86 25.85
CA GLY A 195 109.12 -11.78 26.37
C GLY A 195 110.24 -12.29 25.48
N GLY A 196 111.12 -11.35 25.09
CA GLY A 196 112.57 -11.55 24.88
C GLY A 196 112.96 -12.08 23.49
N GLY A 197 113.91 -11.51 22.76
CA GLY A 197 114.94 -10.54 23.12
C GLY A 197 116.27 -10.97 22.49
N GLY A 198 116.87 -10.07 21.70
CA GLY A 198 118.32 -9.94 21.59
C GLY A 198 119.04 -10.73 20.49
N GLY A 199 119.96 -10.03 19.83
CA GLY A 199 121.26 -10.60 19.44
C GLY A 199 121.60 -10.52 17.96
N GLY A 200 122.18 -9.39 17.55
CA GLY A 200 123.00 -9.34 16.34
C GLY A 200 124.28 -10.16 16.50
N GLY A 201 124.81 -10.63 15.38
CA GLY A 201 126.08 -11.34 15.30
C GLY A 201 126.47 -11.61 13.84
N ASP A 202 127.23 -10.68 13.27
CA ASP A 202 128.03 -10.87 12.06
C ASP A 202 128.99 -12.06 12.21
N LYS A 203 128.99 -13.00 11.25
CA LYS A 203 130.10 -13.23 10.30
C LYS A 203 129.92 -14.51 9.47
N VAL A 204 129.84 -14.29 8.15
CA VAL A 204 130.61 -14.91 7.04
C VAL A 204 130.70 -16.43 6.97
N GLY A 205 130.17 -16.98 5.87
CA GLY A 205 130.51 -18.33 5.41
C GLY A 205 129.68 -18.81 4.22
N ALA A 206 129.95 -18.24 3.04
CA ALA A 206 129.75 -18.77 1.69
C ALA A 206 128.75 -19.91 1.43
N ALA A 207 127.77 -19.64 0.55
CA ALA A 207 127.55 -20.33 -0.73
C ALA A 207 126.06 -20.42 -1.08
N GLY A 208 125.76 -20.25 -2.37
CA GLY A 208 124.57 -20.83 -2.98
C GLY A 208 123.56 -19.82 -3.50
N ALA A 209 123.62 -19.57 -4.80
CA ALA A 209 122.64 -18.81 -5.59
C ALA A 209 121.25 -19.50 -5.71
N GLY A 210 120.77 -20.18 -4.66
CA GLY A 210 119.50 -20.92 -4.62
C GLY A 210 118.38 -20.26 -3.79
N GLY A 211 118.70 -19.36 -2.85
CA GLY A 211 117.69 -18.75 -1.95
C GLY A 211 116.73 -17.76 -2.61
N ASN A 212 117.01 -17.34 -3.85
CA ASN A 212 116.22 -16.30 -4.52
C ASN A 212 114.92 -16.86 -5.14
N VAL A 213 114.89 -18.15 -5.53
CA VAL A 213 113.75 -18.76 -6.24
C VAL A 213 112.65 -19.20 -5.28
N ASP A 214 113.01 -19.79 -4.13
CA ASP A 214 112.05 -20.18 -3.09
C ASP A 214 111.40 -18.95 -2.43
N THR A 215 112.19 -17.92 -2.13
CA THR A 215 111.69 -16.63 -1.64
C THR A 215 110.75 -15.99 -2.66
N GLN A 216 111.05 -16.09 -3.96
CA GLN A 216 110.21 -15.55 -5.04
C GLN A 216 108.91 -16.34 -5.26
N MET A 217 108.91 -17.67 -5.12
CA MET A 217 107.68 -18.48 -5.15
C MET A 217 106.80 -18.19 -3.93
N GLN A 218 107.40 -18.07 -2.74
CA GLN A 218 106.67 -17.76 -1.51
C GLN A 218 106.03 -16.37 -1.57
N LEU A 219 106.75 -15.36 -2.07
CA LEU A 219 106.20 -14.02 -2.31
C LEU A 219 105.07 -14.04 -3.33
N LYS A 220 105.14 -14.87 -4.38
CA LYS A 220 104.04 -15.04 -5.35
C LYS A 220 102.79 -15.62 -4.69
N TYR A 221 102.93 -16.69 -3.92
CA TYR A 221 101.81 -17.31 -3.21
C TYR A 221 101.17 -16.34 -2.19
N GLU A 222 101.99 -15.62 -1.42
CA GLU A 222 101.48 -14.58 -0.52
C GLU A 222 100.81 -13.44 -1.29
N ASN A 223 101.33 -13.03 -2.43
CA ASN A 223 100.72 -12.00 -3.28
C ASN A 223 99.35 -12.44 -3.81
N ASP A 224 99.22 -13.69 -4.26
CA ASP A 224 97.94 -14.23 -4.74
C ASP A 224 96.95 -14.43 -3.59
N ARG A 225 97.41 -14.85 -2.41
CA ARG A 225 96.57 -14.91 -1.20
C ARG A 225 96.07 -13.53 -0.79
N LEU A 226 96.93 -12.51 -0.83
CA LEU A 226 96.56 -11.13 -0.53
C LEU A 226 95.60 -10.56 -1.57
N LYS A 227 95.74 -10.91 -2.85
CA LYS A 227 94.77 -10.55 -3.90
C LYS A 227 93.40 -11.16 -3.64
N LEU A 228 93.33 -12.44 -3.28
CA LEU A 228 92.05 -13.07 -2.91
C LEU A 228 91.43 -12.41 -1.66
N ALA A 229 92.23 -12.14 -0.63
CA ALA A 229 91.76 -11.46 0.58
C ALA A 229 91.26 -10.04 0.29
N LEU A 230 91.93 -9.30 -0.60
CA LEU A 230 91.51 -7.97 -1.03
C LEU A 230 90.22 -8.02 -1.85
N ALA A 231 90.10 -8.96 -2.79
CA ALA A 231 88.87 -9.19 -3.55
C ALA A 231 87.70 -9.52 -2.60
N GLN A 232 87.92 -10.41 -1.63
CA GLN A 232 86.93 -10.77 -0.61
C GLN A 232 86.57 -9.59 0.31
N SER A 233 87.55 -8.78 0.72
CA SER A 233 87.32 -7.56 1.50
C SER A 233 86.48 -6.54 0.73
N SER A 234 86.75 -6.35 -0.57
CA SER A 234 85.97 -5.45 -1.43
C SER A 234 84.53 -5.96 -1.66
N ALA A 235 84.33 -7.27 -1.76
CA ALA A 235 83.01 -7.87 -1.84
C ALA A 235 82.24 -7.69 -0.53
N ASN A 236 82.91 -7.86 0.61
CA ASN A 236 82.33 -7.59 1.93
C ASN A 236 81.94 -6.11 2.07
N ALA A 237 82.80 -5.17 1.68
CA ALA A 237 82.49 -3.74 1.70
C ALA A 237 81.22 -3.42 0.90
N LYS A 238 81.05 -3.98 -0.30
CA LYS A 238 79.83 -3.82 -1.11
C LYS A 238 78.60 -4.43 -0.44
N LYS A 239 78.73 -5.57 0.25
CA LYS A 239 77.62 -6.17 0.99
C LYS A 239 77.13 -5.24 2.11
N TRP A 240 78.05 -4.69 2.89
CA TRP A 240 77.74 -3.71 3.94
C TRP A 240 77.12 -2.44 3.35
N GLU A 241 77.59 -1.98 2.20
CA GLU A 241 77.04 -0.82 1.49
C GLU A 241 75.59 -1.05 1.05
N ILE A 242 75.30 -2.23 0.49
CA ILE A 242 73.93 -2.62 0.11
C ILE A 242 73.02 -2.72 1.34
N GLU A 243 73.48 -3.36 2.41
CA GLU A 243 72.70 -3.53 3.64
C GLU A 243 72.42 -2.17 4.30
N LEU A 244 73.41 -1.27 4.33
CA LEU A 244 73.23 0.10 4.81
C LEU A 244 72.21 0.87 3.97
N ASN A 245 72.26 0.75 2.64
CA ASN A 245 71.27 1.38 1.77
C ASN A 245 69.87 0.79 1.98
N SER A 246 69.74 -0.53 2.12
CA SER A 246 68.47 -1.18 2.44
C SER A 246 67.90 -0.70 3.77
N LEU A 247 68.74 -0.60 4.81
CA LEU A 247 68.32 -0.09 6.12
C LEU A 247 67.88 1.37 6.06
N LYS A 248 68.58 2.23 5.30
CA LYS A 248 68.16 3.61 5.05
C LYS A 248 66.79 3.68 4.38
N THR A 249 66.56 2.88 3.35
CA THR A 249 65.26 2.83 2.66
C THR A 249 64.15 2.35 3.58
N THR A 250 64.39 1.29 4.37
CA THR A 250 63.41 0.79 5.35
C THR A 250 63.12 1.83 6.43
N ASN A 251 64.13 2.53 6.94
CA ASN A 251 63.96 3.58 7.94
C ASN A 251 63.16 4.78 7.39
N ALA A 252 63.43 5.19 6.15
CA ALA A 252 62.63 6.21 5.47
C ALA A 252 61.16 5.79 5.34
N ARG A 253 60.89 4.54 4.96
CA ARG A 253 59.53 4.01 4.84
C ARG A 253 58.80 3.99 6.19
N LEU A 254 59.46 3.58 7.26
CA LEU A 254 58.88 3.61 8.62
C LEU A 254 58.57 5.05 9.06
N THR A 255 59.45 5.99 8.74
CA THR A 255 59.24 7.41 9.04
C THR A 255 58.02 7.96 8.29
N SER A 256 57.87 7.64 7.00
CA SER A 256 56.67 8.01 6.23
C SER A 256 55.39 7.38 6.78
N ALA A 257 55.43 6.10 7.15
CA ALA A 257 54.27 5.41 7.74
C ALA A 257 53.87 6.01 9.10
N LEU A 258 54.84 6.44 9.90
CA LEU A 258 54.57 7.13 11.17
C LEU A 258 53.94 8.51 10.95
N GLN A 259 54.43 9.28 9.97
CA GLN A 259 53.83 10.57 9.59
C GLN A 259 52.39 10.40 9.09
N GLU A 260 52.15 9.40 8.24
CA GLU A 260 50.81 9.06 7.74
C GLU A 260 49.88 8.62 8.88
N SER A 261 50.35 7.77 9.79
CA SER A 261 49.59 7.40 10.98
C SER A 261 49.26 8.60 11.86
N THR A 262 50.15 9.59 11.95
CA THR A 262 49.91 10.82 12.72
C THR A 262 48.84 11.69 12.05
N ALA A 263 48.93 11.87 10.73
CA ALA A 263 47.93 12.59 9.94
C ALA A 263 46.53 11.94 10.03
N ASN A 264 46.46 10.61 9.98
CA ASN A 264 45.20 9.88 10.11
C ASN A 264 44.53 10.12 11.48
N VAL A 265 45.31 10.17 12.56
CA VAL A 265 44.78 10.50 13.90
C VAL A 265 44.20 11.91 13.94
N GLU A 266 44.82 12.87 13.25
CA GLU A 266 44.30 14.24 13.15
C GLU A 266 43.02 14.31 12.34
N GLU A 267 42.93 13.57 11.23
CA GLU A 267 41.72 13.50 10.41
C GLU A 267 40.54 12.87 11.19
N TRP A 268 40.80 11.80 11.95
CA TRP A 268 39.79 11.17 12.79
C TRP A 268 39.31 12.11 13.90
N LYS A 269 40.20 12.90 14.50
CA LYS A 269 39.83 13.95 15.46
C LYS A 269 38.92 15.00 14.82
N LYS A 270 39.21 15.42 13.58
CA LYS A 270 38.39 16.38 12.84
C LYS A 270 37.00 15.82 12.54
N GLN A 271 36.90 14.57 12.07
CA GLN A 271 35.62 13.90 11.83
C GLN A 271 34.78 13.78 13.11
N LEU A 272 35.42 13.42 14.23
CA LEU A 272 34.74 13.37 15.53
C LEU A 272 34.19 14.74 15.95
N GLN A 273 34.94 15.81 15.69
CA GLN A 273 34.50 17.18 15.99
C GLN A 273 33.28 17.56 15.14
N THR A 274 33.29 17.26 13.84
CA THR A 274 32.13 17.48 12.96
C THR A 274 30.89 16.73 13.45
N TYR A 275 31.01 15.46 13.83
CA TYR A 275 29.87 14.71 14.37
C TYR A 275 29.33 15.27 15.68
N LYS A 276 30.21 15.80 16.55
CA LYS A 276 29.76 16.48 17.78
C LYS A 276 28.97 17.74 17.47
N GLU A 277 29.42 18.53 16.51
CA GLU A 277 28.74 19.75 16.06
C GLU A 277 27.39 19.44 15.41
N GLU A 278 27.31 18.43 14.55
CA GLU A 278 26.05 17.97 13.95
C GLU A 278 25.06 17.47 14.99
N ASN A 279 25.51 16.69 15.98
CA ASN A 279 24.67 16.19 17.06
C ASN A 279 24.14 17.35 17.94
N SER A 280 25.00 18.34 18.24
CA SER A 280 24.59 19.56 18.93
C SER A 280 23.52 20.32 18.13
N ARG A 281 23.72 20.47 16.82
CA ARG A 281 22.78 21.14 15.91
C ARG A 281 21.43 20.43 15.83
N MET A 282 21.42 19.10 15.76
CA MET A 282 20.19 18.30 15.78
C MET A 282 19.44 18.46 17.10
N LYS A 283 20.15 18.46 18.24
CA LYS A 283 19.55 18.72 19.54
C LYS A 283 18.89 20.10 19.58
N THR A 284 19.55 21.15 19.12
CA THR A 284 18.94 22.49 19.06
C THR A 284 17.68 22.49 18.19
N ARG A 285 17.72 21.84 17.03
CA ARG A 285 16.56 21.77 16.12
C ARG A 285 15.37 21.02 16.71
N ILE A 286 15.61 19.98 17.51
CA ILE A 286 14.55 19.28 18.25
C ILE A 286 13.91 20.21 19.28
N HIS A 287 14.73 20.95 20.05
CA HIS A 287 14.21 21.91 21.03
C HIS A 287 13.40 23.04 20.35
N GLU A 288 13.83 23.51 19.18
CA GLU A 288 13.08 24.51 18.39
C GLU A 288 11.74 23.96 17.88
N LEU A 289 11.69 22.71 17.44
CA LEU A 289 10.44 22.06 17.00
C LEU A 289 9.50 21.80 18.18
N ASP A 290 10.03 21.39 19.33
CA ASP A 290 9.27 21.19 20.56
C ASP A 290 8.73 22.53 21.11
N ALA A 291 9.47 23.63 20.94
CA ALA A 291 9.01 24.97 21.28
C ALA A 291 8.01 25.54 20.25
N GLY A 292 8.25 25.30 18.96
CA GLY A 292 7.41 25.73 17.84
C GLY A 292 6.05 25.02 17.76
N GLY A 293 5.93 23.83 18.34
CA GLY A 293 4.66 23.12 18.51
C GLY A 293 3.58 23.93 19.25
N ARG A 294 3.94 24.94 20.04
CA ARG A 294 2.99 25.84 20.73
C ARG A 294 2.45 26.99 19.89
N ILE A 295 3.11 27.39 18.80
CA ILE A 295 2.68 28.52 17.96
C ILE A 295 1.77 28.04 16.81
N GLY A 296 1.99 26.83 16.27
CA GLY A 296 1.11 26.21 15.26
C GLY A 296 -0.18 25.57 15.81
N LEU A 297 -0.33 25.50 17.13
CA LEU A 297 -1.54 25.00 17.79
C LEU A 297 -2.74 25.93 17.56
N GLY A 298 -2.53 27.24 17.43
CA GLY A 298 -3.62 28.23 17.27
C GLY A 298 -4.36 28.12 15.93
N GLU A 299 -3.64 28.12 14.81
CA GLU A 299 -4.24 27.95 13.47
C GLU A 299 -4.87 26.56 13.31
N SER A 300 -4.22 25.53 13.86
CA SER A 300 -4.79 24.18 13.89
C SER A 300 -6.06 24.11 14.73
N GLU A 301 -6.16 24.84 15.84
CA GLU A 301 -7.34 24.86 16.69
C GLU A 301 -8.49 25.66 16.07
N GLU A 302 -8.19 26.73 15.33
CA GLU A 302 -9.17 27.54 14.61
C GLU A 302 -9.78 26.75 13.44
N LEU A 303 -8.95 26.05 12.65
CA LEU A 303 -9.43 25.14 11.61
C LEU A 303 -10.27 23.99 12.19
N VAL A 304 -9.91 23.46 13.37
CA VAL A 304 -10.70 22.44 14.06
C VAL A 304 -12.07 22.98 14.49
N LYS A 305 -12.14 24.23 14.99
CA LYS A 305 -13.41 24.89 15.34
C LYS A 305 -14.28 25.14 14.10
N GLU A 306 -13.67 25.56 12.99
CA GLU A 306 -14.38 25.76 11.73
C GLU A 306 -14.92 24.44 11.16
N VAL A 307 -14.12 23.37 11.18
CA VAL A 307 -14.57 22.03 10.80
C VAL A 307 -15.71 21.55 11.70
N ALA A 308 -15.65 21.80 13.01
CA ALA A 308 -16.73 21.45 13.93
C ALA A 308 -18.03 22.24 13.64
N SER A 309 -17.92 23.55 13.37
CA SER A 309 -19.05 24.41 13.00
C SER A 309 -19.69 23.99 11.68
N LEU A 310 -18.87 23.68 10.66
CA LEU A 310 -19.36 23.19 9.37
C LEU A 310 -20.04 21.82 9.50
N ARG A 311 -19.52 20.92 10.34
CA ARG A 311 -20.17 19.64 10.64
C ARG A 311 -21.51 19.83 11.33
N ALA A 312 -21.60 20.70 12.34
CA ALA A 312 -22.85 20.99 13.03
C ALA A 312 -23.90 21.61 12.08
N ARG A 313 -23.46 22.51 11.18
CA ARG A 313 -24.36 23.08 10.18
C ARG A 313 -24.83 22.03 9.18
N LEU A 314 -23.95 21.12 8.76
CA LEU A 314 -24.28 20.03 7.84
C LEU A 314 -25.32 19.09 8.49
N GLU A 315 -25.08 18.68 9.73
CA GLU A 315 -26.03 17.85 10.51
C GLU A 315 -27.39 18.53 10.67
N SER A 316 -27.43 19.83 10.99
CA SER A 316 -28.68 20.59 11.07
C SER A 316 -29.41 20.65 9.73
N THR A 317 -28.71 20.88 8.62
CA THR A 317 -29.34 20.89 7.28
C THR A 317 -29.84 19.52 6.86
N GLU A 318 -29.16 18.45 7.26
CA GLU A 318 -29.61 17.07 7.02
C GLU A 318 -30.86 16.72 7.83
N GLU A 319 -30.96 17.18 9.08
CA GLU A 319 -32.17 17.03 9.89
C GLU A 319 -33.36 17.80 9.31
N GLU A 320 -33.14 19.03 8.84
CA GLU A 320 -34.18 19.76 8.14
C GLU A 320 -34.62 19.06 6.86
N LEU A 321 -33.69 18.47 6.10
CA LEU A 321 -33.99 17.73 4.89
C LEU A 321 -34.81 16.48 5.22
N ARG A 322 -34.40 15.70 6.21
CA ARG A 322 -35.15 14.52 6.72
C ARG A 322 -36.56 14.89 7.18
N SER A 323 -36.70 16.02 7.89
CA SER A 323 -38.01 16.52 8.33
C SER A 323 -38.90 16.90 7.14
N ARG A 324 -38.34 17.64 6.17
CA ARG A 324 -39.07 18.00 4.93
C ARG A 324 -39.47 16.76 4.14
N GLU A 325 -38.59 15.76 4.00
CA GLU A 325 -38.90 14.48 3.35
C GLU A 325 -40.07 13.75 4.04
N SER A 326 -40.07 13.67 5.38
CA SER A 326 -41.18 13.10 6.15
C SER A 326 -42.49 13.85 5.91
N THR A 327 -42.48 15.19 5.88
CA THR A 327 -43.69 15.97 5.62
C THR A 327 -44.23 15.78 4.20
N ILE A 328 -43.34 15.59 3.21
CA ILE A 328 -43.75 15.29 1.84
C ILE A 328 -44.41 13.92 1.79
N GLU A 329 -43.81 12.90 2.42
CA GLU A 329 -44.37 11.55 2.47
C GLU A 329 -45.75 11.54 3.16
N GLU A 330 -45.90 12.25 4.28
CA GLU A 330 -47.19 12.41 4.96
C GLU A 330 -48.24 13.08 4.08
N MET A 331 -47.87 14.15 3.37
CA MET A 331 -48.78 14.87 2.47
C MET A 331 -49.17 14.01 1.25
N GLU A 332 -48.24 13.23 0.71
CA GLU A 332 -48.53 12.27 -0.37
C GLU A 332 -49.53 11.20 0.07
N VAL A 333 -49.35 10.64 1.27
CA VAL A 333 -50.29 9.67 1.86
C VAL A 333 -51.66 10.30 2.10
N GLN A 334 -51.72 11.53 2.61
CA GLN A 334 -52.98 12.26 2.79
C GLN A 334 -53.70 12.50 1.45
N LEU A 335 -52.96 12.93 0.42
CA LEU A 335 -53.53 13.15 -0.91
C LEU A 335 -54.05 11.86 -1.53
N GLN A 336 -53.32 10.74 -1.38
CA GLN A 336 -53.79 9.43 -1.83
C GLN A 336 -55.04 8.97 -1.09
N ARG A 337 -55.11 9.19 0.23
CA ARG A 337 -56.29 8.86 1.04
C ARG A 337 -57.50 9.68 0.59
N ALA A 338 -57.36 10.99 0.44
CA ALA A 338 -58.43 11.88 -0.02
C ALA A 338 -58.95 11.46 -1.41
N ARG A 339 -58.04 11.16 -2.35
CA ARG A 339 -58.42 10.67 -3.68
C ARG A 339 -59.16 9.33 -3.63
N ALA A 340 -58.78 8.43 -2.72
CA ALA A 340 -59.45 7.15 -2.53
C ALA A 340 -60.84 7.32 -1.89
N GLU A 341 -61.02 8.30 -1.01
CA GLU A 341 -62.31 8.66 -0.42
C GLU A 341 -63.25 9.26 -1.48
N ASP A 342 -62.79 10.23 -2.28
CA ASP A 342 -63.55 10.79 -3.40
C ASP A 342 -64.05 9.72 -4.38
N LEU A 343 -63.18 8.76 -4.72
CA LEU A 343 -63.55 7.63 -5.58
C LEU A 343 -64.59 6.72 -4.93
N ARG A 344 -64.46 6.43 -3.62
CA ARG A 344 -65.47 5.66 -2.88
C ARG A 344 -66.81 6.35 -2.84
N GLU A 345 -66.84 7.65 -2.54
CA GLU A 345 -68.08 8.43 -2.53
C GLU A 345 -68.73 8.46 -3.91
N LYS A 346 -67.94 8.60 -4.97
CA LYS A 346 -68.48 8.55 -6.34
C LYS A 346 -69.03 7.17 -6.69
N MET A 347 -68.36 6.10 -6.28
CA MET A 347 -68.85 4.73 -6.47
C MET A 347 -70.14 4.49 -5.70
N GLN A 348 -70.25 4.98 -4.46
CA GLN A 348 -71.46 4.88 -3.66
C GLN A 348 -72.62 5.63 -4.30
N ARG A 349 -72.41 6.90 -4.72
CA ARG A 349 -73.43 7.69 -5.43
C ARG A 349 -73.94 6.99 -6.69
N LEU A 350 -73.03 6.46 -7.51
CA LEU A 350 -73.41 5.72 -8.72
C LEU A 350 -74.12 4.40 -8.39
N SER A 351 -73.78 3.75 -7.28
CA SER A 351 -74.47 2.54 -6.82
C SER A 351 -75.90 2.86 -6.40
N ASP A 352 -76.09 3.91 -5.60
CA ASP A 352 -77.39 4.36 -5.11
C ASP A 352 -78.30 4.81 -6.27
N GLU A 353 -77.74 5.56 -7.23
CA GLU A 353 -78.46 5.95 -8.45
C GLU A 353 -78.87 4.73 -9.30
N ASN A 354 -77.99 3.73 -9.44
CA ASN A 354 -78.31 2.51 -10.18
C ASN A 354 -79.39 1.69 -9.46
N GLU A 355 -79.35 1.62 -8.14
CA GLU A 355 -80.41 1.01 -7.32
C GLU A 355 -81.74 1.75 -7.48
N GLN A 356 -81.74 3.08 -7.44
CA GLN A 356 -82.93 3.90 -7.68
C GLN A 356 -83.51 3.67 -9.08
N LEU A 357 -82.67 3.70 -10.13
CA LEU A 357 -83.09 3.44 -11.50
C LEU A 357 -83.66 2.02 -11.67
N ARG A 358 -83.13 1.02 -10.96
CA ARG A 358 -83.71 -0.33 -10.92
C ARG A 358 -85.09 -0.32 -10.28
N MET A 359 -85.27 0.37 -9.15
CA MET A 359 -86.58 0.48 -8.50
C MET A 359 -87.60 1.20 -9.40
N GLU A 360 -87.20 2.28 -10.07
CA GLU A 360 -88.04 3.00 -11.03
C GLU A 360 -88.43 2.12 -12.22
N THR A 361 -87.49 1.33 -12.74
CA THR A 361 -87.74 0.36 -13.81
C THR A 361 -88.78 -0.68 -13.38
N VAL A 362 -88.64 -1.26 -12.18
CA VAL A 362 -89.61 -2.23 -11.63
C VAL A 362 -90.98 -1.59 -11.43
N ARG A 363 -91.03 -0.35 -10.92
CA ARG A 363 -92.27 0.39 -10.76
C ARG A 363 -92.96 0.64 -12.10
N ALA A 364 -92.22 1.07 -13.12
CA ALA A 364 -92.76 1.29 -14.46
C ALA A 364 -93.27 -0.02 -15.10
N GLN A 365 -92.54 -1.13 -14.92
CA GLN A 365 -92.98 -2.46 -15.35
C GLN A 365 -94.29 -2.88 -14.70
N SER A 366 -94.42 -2.71 -13.38
CA SER A 366 -95.66 -3.00 -12.65
C SER A 366 -96.83 -2.13 -13.11
N GLN A 367 -96.60 -0.83 -13.36
CA GLN A 367 -97.63 0.06 -13.91
C GLN A 367 -98.08 -0.38 -15.31
N LEU A 368 -97.14 -0.78 -16.16
CA LEU A 368 -97.45 -1.31 -17.49
C LEU A 368 -98.29 -2.58 -17.41
N GLU A 369 -97.94 -3.52 -16.52
CA GLU A 369 -98.69 -4.76 -16.31
C GLU A 369 -100.14 -4.48 -15.86
N VAL A 370 -100.34 -3.56 -14.92
CA VAL A 370 -101.67 -3.14 -14.47
C VAL A 370 -102.46 -2.49 -15.61
N ALA A 371 -101.82 -1.63 -16.42
CA ALA A 371 -102.47 -1.00 -17.57
C ALA A 371 -102.86 -2.04 -18.64
N MET A 372 -101.99 -3.01 -18.91
CA MET A 372 -102.28 -4.12 -19.83
C MET A 372 -103.45 -4.99 -19.34
N SER A 373 -103.45 -5.39 -18.07
CA SER A 373 -104.56 -6.15 -17.47
C SER A 373 -105.89 -5.38 -17.54
N THR A 374 -105.83 -4.06 -17.28
CA THR A 374 -107.00 -3.18 -17.44
C THR A 374 -107.46 -3.12 -18.90
N GLN A 375 -106.54 -3.04 -19.85
CA GLN A 375 -106.87 -3.06 -21.28
C GLN A 375 -107.49 -4.40 -21.72
N ASP A 376 -106.96 -5.53 -21.26
CA ASP A 376 -107.50 -6.86 -21.57
C ASP A 376 -108.92 -7.04 -21.01
N THR A 377 -109.17 -6.56 -19.79
CA THR A 377 -110.53 -6.58 -19.23
C THR A 377 -111.48 -5.69 -20.03
N GLN A 378 -111.09 -4.45 -20.37
CA GLN A 378 -111.88 -3.56 -21.23
C GLN A 378 -112.19 -4.20 -22.60
N ARG A 379 -111.18 -4.82 -23.22
CA ARG A 379 -111.34 -5.55 -24.48
C ARG A 379 -112.36 -6.68 -24.34
N GLY A 380 -112.29 -7.46 -23.26
CA GLY A 380 -113.27 -8.52 -22.97
C GLY A 380 -114.70 -7.97 -22.78
N VAL A 381 -114.87 -6.81 -22.14
CA VAL A 381 -116.18 -6.15 -22.04
C VAL A 381 -116.70 -5.74 -23.41
N VAL A 382 -115.87 -5.12 -24.26
CA VAL A 382 -116.25 -4.73 -25.62
C VAL A 382 -116.62 -5.95 -26.46
N GLU A 383 -115.86 -7.04 -26.39
CA GLU A 383 -116.16 -8.30 -27.07
C GLU A 383 -117.52 -8.87 -26.61
N SER A 384 -117.81 -8.85 -25.31
CA SER A 384 -119.10 -9.28 -24.75
C SER A 384 -120.28 -8.43 -25.23
N VAL A 385 -120.14 -7.09 -25.21
CA VAL A 385 -121.18 -6.18 -25.73
C VAL A 385 -121.41 -6.40 -27.22
N ASN A 386 -120.34 -6.65 -28.00
CA ASN A 386 -120.43 -6.94 -29.43
C ASN A 386 -121.19 -8.26 -29.70
N LEU A 387 -120.94 -9.30 -28.89
CA LEU A 387 -121.70 -10.56 -28.94
C LEU A 387 -123.18 -10.33 -28.63
N GLN A 388 -123.50 -9.60 -27.56
CA GLN A 388 -124.89 -9.28 -27.21
C GLN A 388 -125.60 -8.49 -28.31
N LEU A 389 -124.94 -7.48 -28.89
CA LEU A 389 -125.47 -6.71 -30.00
C LEU A 389 -125.72 -7.61 -31.23
N SER A 390 -124.78 -8.50 -31.53
CA SER A 390 -124.91 -9.47 -32.62
C SER A 390 -126.12 -10.38 -32.42
N ASP A 391 -126.36 -10.87 -31.20
CA ASP A 391 -127.54 -11.69 -30.89
C ASP A 391 -128.84 -10.89 -30.98
N ARG A 392 -128.86 -9.63 -30.50
CA ARG A 392 -130.03 -8.75 -30.67
C ARG A 392 -130.34 -8.44 -32.14
N ILE A 393 -129.32 -8.29 -32.98
CA ILE A 393 -129.50 -8.12 -34.43
C ILE A 393 -130.11 -9.39 -35.03
N LYS A 394 -129.65 -10.59 -34.64
CA LYS A 394 -130.24 -11.86 -35.09
C LYS A 394 -131.71 -11.97 -34.68
N ASP A 395 -132.05 -11.66 -33.43
CA ASP A 395 -133.43 -11.64 -32.92
C ASP A 395 -134.31 -10.69 -33.74
N LEU A 396 -133.81 -9.48 -34.01
CA LEU A 396 -134.53 -8.46 -34.77
C LEU A 396 -134.74 -8.88 -36.24
N LEU A 397 -133.74 -9.52 -36.85
CA LEU A 397 -133.86 -10.12 -38.18
C LEU A 397 -134.91 -11.24 -38.22
N ALA A 398 -134.96 -12.08 -37.19
CA ALA A 398 -135.97 -13.13 -37.08
C ALA A 398 -137.38 -12.54 -36.97
N LEU A 399 -137.58 -11.55 -36.09
CA LEU A 399 -138.85 -10.82 -35.98
C LEU A 399 -139.25 -10.11 -37.29
N HIS A 400 -138.28 -9.51 -37.98
CA HIS A 400 -138.52 -8.89 -39.29
C HIS A 400 -138.94 -9.91 -40.36
N HIS A 401 -138.34 -11.11 -40.34
CA HIS A 401 -138.74 -12.20 -41.22
C HIS A 401 -140.17 -12.68 -40.91
N GLU A 402 -140.51 -12.82 -39.63
CA GLU A 402 -141.86 -13.18 -39.16
C GLU A 402 -142.91 -12.13 -39.57
N LEU A 403 -142.60 -10.85 -39.38
CA LEU A 403 -143.49 -9.75 -39.76
C LEU A 403 -143.70 -9.69 -41.29
N ASN A 404 -142.64 -9.85 -42.09
CA ASN A 404 -142.76 -9.94 -43.55
C ASN A 404 -143.55 -11.17 -44.00
N HIS A 405 -143.45 -12.29 -43.28
CA HIS A 405 -144.26 -13.47 -43.56
C HIS A 405 -145.76 -13.18 -43.32
N LEU A 406 -146.09 -12.56 -42.19
CA LEU A 406 -147.47 -12.15 -41.85
C LEU A 406 -148.06 -11.10 -42.82
N LEU A 407 -147.24 -10.24 -43.40
CA LEU A 407 -147.70 -9.20 -44.36
C LEU A 407 -147.91 -9.72 -45.78
N ASN A 408 -147.32 -10.87 -46.14
CA ASN A 408 -147.40 -11.46 -47.49
C ASN A 408 -148.38 -12.65 -47.59
N THR A 409 -149.03 -13.02 -46.48
CA THR A 409 -150.21 -13.90 -46.41
C THR A 409 -151.47 -13.08 -46.27
#